data_AF-A0A950QAG8-F1
#
_entry.id   AF-A0A950QAG8-F1
#
_cell.length_a   1.000
_cell.length_b   1.000
_cell.length_c   1.000
_cell.angle_alpha   90.00
_cell.angle_beta   90.00
_cell.angle_gamma   90.00
#
_symmetry.space_group_name_H-M   'P 1'
#
loop_
_entity.id
_entity.type
_entity.pdbx_description
1 polymer ?
#
loop_
_entity_poly.entity_id
_entity_poly.type
_entity_poly.pdbx_seq_one_letter_code
_entity_poly.pdbx_strand_id
1 'polypeptide(L)'
;MAMAPPSRRQQPVITAWAIHTLTASGAVLALLALLAVEQSQWRLALAWLAASLVVDGIDGPLARWAGVTTKLPRIDGAILDLVVDYLTYVFVPAILMYRAGLLPDAWALPGMAAI
;
A
#
# COMPACT_ATOMS: atom_id res chain seq x y z
N MET A 1 37.24 21.95 -23.30
CA MET A 1 36.82 22.18 -21.91
C MET A 1 35.45 21.54 -21.73
N ALA A 2 35.40 20.30 -21.22
CA ALA A 2 34.14 19.58 -21.05
C ALA A 2 33.40 20.14 -19.82
N MET A 3 32.15 20.57 -20.01
CA MET A 3 31.29 21.00 -18.90
C MET A 3 31.04 19.80 -17.98
N ALA A 4 31.32 19.96 -16.69
CA ALA A 4 30.96 18.96 -15.69
C ALA A 4 29.43 18.74 -15.72
N PRO A 5 28.94 17.50 -15.65
CA PRO A 5 27.50 17.24 -15.64
C PRO A 5 26.86 17.97 -14.45
N PRO A 6 25.62 18.48 -14.60
CA PRO A 6 24.94 19.18 -13.53
C PRO A 6 24.86 18.28 -12.29
N SER A 7 25.16 18.84 -11.12
CA SER A 7 25.02 18.12 -9.85
C SER A 7 23.55 17.71 -9.70
N ARG A 8 23.28 16.40 -9.73
CA ARG A 8 21.96 15.85 -9.41
C ARG A 8 21.59 16.38 -8.02
N ARG A 9 20.55 17.21 -7.92
CA ARG A 9 20.04 17.67 -6.62
C ARG A 9 19.72 16.44 -5.78
N GLN A 10 20.56 16.17 -4.77
CA GLN A 10 20.34 15.06 -3.86
C GLN A 10 19.23 15.48 -2.88
N GLN A 11 18.06 14.83 -2.97
CA GLN A 11 16.98 15.07 -1.99
C GLN A 11 17.47 14.77 -0.56
N PRO A 12 17.02 15.48 0.47
CA PRO A 12 17.44 15.21 1.85
C PRO A 12 16.92 13.85 2.35
N VAL A 13 17.59 13.27 3.37
CA VAL A 13 17.21 11.97 3.97
C VAL A 13 15.79 12.01 4.58
N ILE A 14 15.35 13.18 5.06
CA ILE A 14 13.99 13.36 5.58
C ILE A 14 12.91 13.08 4.52
N THR A 15 13.18 13.35 3.24
CA THR A 15 12.27 13.03 2.13
C THR A 15 12.11 11.53 1.97
N ALA A 16 13.17 10.76 2.17
CA ALA A 16 13.13 9.30 2.11
C ALA A 16 12.30 8.70 3.25
N TRP A 17 12.43 9.25 4.46
CA TRP A 17 11.58 8.87 5.59
C TRP A 17 10.11 9.21 5.38
N ALA A 18 9.81 10.41 4.86
CA ALA A 18 8.44 10.82 4.56
C ALA A 18 7.77 9.88 3.55
N ILE A 19 8.51 9.38 2.55
CA ILE A 19 8.00 8.41 1.58
C ILE A 19 7.71 7.06 2.25
N HIS A 20 8.58 6.56 3.13
CA HIS A 20 8.26 5.33 3.88
C HIS A 20 7.05 5.50 4.81
N THR A 21 6.90 6.68 5.43
CA THR A 21 5.72 6.97 6.24
C THR A 21 4.45 7.03 5.38
N LEU A 22 4.56 7.53 4.15
CA LEU A 22 3.47 7.50 3.17
C LEU A 22 3.08 6.05 2.84
N THR A 23 4.03 5.19 2.44
CA THR A 23 3.76 3.76 2.20
C THR A 23 3.15 3.08 3.42
N ALA A 24 3.73 3.27 4.60
CA ALA A 24 3.24 2.69 5.84
C ALA A 24 1.82 3.14 6.21
N SER A 25 1.39 4.32 5.75
CA SER A 25 0.01 4.78 5.94
C SER A 25 -1.01 3.89 5.23
N GLY A 26 -0.63 3.20 4.15
CA GLY A 26 -1.46 2.20 3.47
C GLY A 26 -1.90 1.07 4.40
N ALA A 27 -1.03 0.61 5.31
CA ALA A 27 -1.40 -0.39 6.32
C ALA A 27 -2.47 0.14 7.29
N VAL A 28 -2.43 1.43 7.64
CA VAL A 28 -3.46 2.07 8.47
C VAL A 28 -4.79 2.15 7.70
N LEU A 29 -4.75 2.50 6.42
CA LEU A 29 -5.94 2.52 5.56
C LEU A 29 -6.53 1.11 5.41
N ALA A 30 -5.70 0.07 5.27
CA ALA A 30 -6.14 -1.32 5.26
C ALA A 30 -6.82 -1.72 6.58
N LEU A 31 -6.28 -1.29 7.73
CA LEU A 31 -6.91 -1.53 9.03
C LEU A 31 -8.27 -0.83 9.13
N LEU A 32 -8.38 0.42 8.67
CA LEU A 32 -9.65 1.15 8.64
C LEU A 32 -10.67 0.47 7.71
N ALA A 33 -10.22 -0.04 6.56
CA ALA A 33 -11.04 -0.83 5.66
C ALA A 33 -11.56 -2.11 6.35
N LEU A 34 -10.69 -2.84 7.05
CA LEU A 34 -11.09 -4.03 7.80
C LEU A 34 -12.11 -3.73 8.90
N LEU A 35 -11.90 -2.64 9.66
CA LEU A 35 -12.87 -2.20 10.68
C LEU A 35 -14.22 -1.82 10.07
N ALA A 36 -14.22 -1.22 8.87
CA ALA A 36 -15.45 -0.93 8.14
C ALA A 36 -16.15 -2.21 7.63
N VAL A 37 -15.39 -3.21 7.16
CA VAL A 37 -15.91 -4.54 6.79
C VAL A 37 -16.61 -5.21 7.98
N GLU A 38 -15.97 -5.23 9.15
CA GLU A 38 -16.54 -5.83 10.36
C GLU A 38 -17.82 -5.12 10.82
N GLN A 39 -17.95 -3.82 10.54
CA GLN A 39 -19.15 -3.03 10.82
C GLN A 39 -20.18 -3.06 9.68
N SER A 40 -20.00 -3.91 8.66
CA SER A 40 -20.86 -3.99 7.48
C SER A 40 -20.98 -2.67 6.68
N GLN A 41 -20.00 -1.78 6.79
CA GLN A 41 -19.95 -0.50 6.09
C GLN A 41 -19.21 -0.65 4.74
N TRP A 42 -19.79 -1.40 3.81
CA TRP A 42 -19.13 -1.84 2.57
C TRP A 42 -18.59 -0.68 1.71
N ARG A 43 -19.38 0.39 1.56
CA ARG A 43 -18.97 1.57 0.78
C ARG A 43 -17.77 2.27 1.41
N LEU A 44 -17.71 2.32 2.74
CA LEU A 44 -16.59 2.92 3.46
C LEU A 44 -15.36 2.02 3.39
N ALA A 45 -15.52 0.70 3.51
CA ALA A 45 -14.43 -0.25 3.31
C ALA A 45 -13.79 -0.08 1.92
N LEU A 46 -14.61 -0.03 0.87
CA LEU A 46 -14.14 0.22 -0.50
C LEU A 46 -13.49 1.61 -0.65
N ALA A 47 -14.01 2.64 0.02
CA ALA A 47 -13.40 3.97 0.01
C ALA A 47 -12.00 3.96 0.65
N TRP A 48 -11.80 3.23 1.75
CA TRP A 48 -10.49 3.07 2.38
C TRP A 48 -9.52 2.28 1.51
N LEU A 49 -9.98 1.19 0.87
CA LEU A 49 -9.16 0.44 -0.08
C LEU A 49 -8.76 1.29 -1.29
N ALA A 50 -9.70 2.07 -1.85
CA ALA A 50 -9.42 3.00 -2.94
C ALA A 50 -8.44 4.10 -2.52
N ALA A 51 -8.55 4.62 -1.29
CA ALA A 51 -7.57 5.57 -0.75
C ALA A 51 -6.18 4.93 -0.62
N SER A 52 -6.10 3.67 -0.19
CA SER A 52 -4.82 2.94 -0.10
C SER A 52 -4.19 2.71 -1.47
N LEU A 53 -4.99 2.38 -2.48
CA LEU A 53 -4.54 2.25 -3.87
C LEU A 53 -3.95 3.57 -4.40
N VAL A 54 -4.51 4.72 -4.01
CA VAL A 54 -3.95 6.02 -4.39
C VAL A 54 -2.59 6.25 -3.72
N VAL A 55 -2.42 5.83 -2.46
CA VAL A 55 -1.13 5.93 -1.75
C VAL A 55 -0.05 5.09 -2.45
N ASP A 56 -0.36 3.82 -2.71
CA ASP A 56 0.50 2.86 -3.43
C ASP A 56 0.90 3.39 -4.82
N GLY A 57 -0.07 3.90 -5.59
CA GLY A 57 0.24 4.46 -6.91
C GLY A 57 1.19 5.67 -6.90
N ILE A 58 1.31 6.37 -5.77
CA ILE A 58 2.12 7.59 -5.63
C ILE A 58 3.49 7.31 -5.01
N ASP A 59 3.60 6.38 -4.06
CA ASP A 59 4.81 6.20 -3.27
C ASP A 59 5.99 5.62 -4.07
N GLY A 60 5.76 4.70 -5.00
CA GLY A 60 6.77 4.10 -5.87
C GLY A 60 7.44 5.13 -6.80
N PRO A 61 6.67 5.95 -7.55
CA PRO A 61 7.21 7.08 -8.31
C PRO A 61 8.02 8.05 -7.43
N LEU A 62 7.53 8.40 -6.24
CA LEU A 62 8.23 9.29 -5.32
C LEU A 62 9.52 8.65 -4.80
N ALA A 63 9.52 7.36 -4.47
CA ALA A 63 10.67 6.61 -3.99
C ALA A 63 11.79 6.57 -5.03
N ARG A 64 11.44 6.31 -6.30
CA ARG A 64 12.39 6.33 -7.44
C ARG A 64 12.96 7.72 -7.67
N TRP A 65 12.12 8.74 -7.64
CA TRP A 65 12.55 10.13 -7.81
C TRP A 65 13.49 10.59 -6.68
N ALA A 66 13.21 10.19 -5.44
CA ALA A 66 14.00 10.56 -4.28
C ALA A 66 15.26 9.71 -4.08
N GLY A 67 15.43 8.59 -4.81
CA GLY A 67 16.57 7.69 -4.65
C GLY A 67 16.64 7.08 -3.26
N VAL A 68 15.49 6.65 -2.72
CA VAL A 68 15.33 6.18 -1.33
C VAL A 68 16.25 5.00 -1.00
N THR A 69 16.41 4.05 -1.93
CA THR A 69 17.29 2.88 -1.77
C THR A 69 18.75 3.24 -1.53
N THR A 70 19.23 4.35 -2.08
CA THR A 70 20.61 4.84 -1.85
C THR A 70 20.76 5.53 -0.49
N LYS A 71 19.66 6.02 0.10
CA LYS A 71 19.67 6.86 1.31
C LYS A 71 19.33 6.11 2.59
N LEU A 72 18.50 5.08 2.50
CA LEU A 72 18.07 4.25 3.63
C LEU A 72 18.33 2.77 3.33
N PRO A 73 19.59 2.34 3.18
CA PRO A 73 19.91 0.96 2.80
C PRO A 73 19.53 -0.09 3.87
N ARG A 74 19.17 0.35 5.08
CA ARG A 74 18.72 -0.54 6.17
C ARG A 74 17.21 -0.79 6.17
N ILE A 75 16.44 -0.03 5.39
CA ILE A 75 14.99 -0.21 5.28
C ILE A 75 14.71 -0.72 3.87
N ASP A 76 14.11 -1.91 3.82
CA ASP A 76 13.64 -2.46 2.56
C ASP A 76 12.23 -1.94 2.28
N GLY A 77 12.15 -0.89 1.45
CA GLY A 77 10.88 -0.34 1.00
C GLY A 77 10.03 -1.35 0.23
N ALA A 78 10.64 -2.31 -0.48
CA ALA A 78 9.90 -3.30 -1.25
C ALA A 78 9.20 -4.32 -0.33
N ILE A 79 9.81 -4.67 0.81
CA ILE A 79 9.14 -5.52 1.82
C ILE A 79 7.97 -4.76 2.44
N LEU A 80 8.15 -3.48 2.79
CA LEU A 80 7.07 -2.67 3.33
C LEU A 80 5.88 -2.58 2.36
N ASP A 81 6.18 -2.31 1.08
CA ASP A 81 5.22 -2.26 -0.02
C ASP A 81 4.47 -3.60 -0.16
N LEU A 82 5.19 -4.71 -0.23
CA LEU A 82 4.61 -6.06 -0.31
C LEU A 82 3.65 -6.37 0.86
N VAL A 83 3.97 -5.92 2.07
CA VAL A 83 3.08 -6.09 3.24
C VAL A 83 1.80 -5.27 3.06
N VAL A 84 1.89 -4.03 2.59
CA VAL A 84 0.73 -3.17 2.34
C VAL A 84 -0.12 -3.72 1.19
N ASP A 85 0.50 -4.18 0.11
CA ASP A 85 -0.16 -4.83 -1.02
C ASP A 85 -0.93 -6.06 -0.59
N TYR A 86 -0.30 -6.96 0.18
CA TYR A 86 -0.98 -8.15 0.66
C TYR A 86 -2.19 -7.81 1.52
N LEU A 87 -2.09 -6.78 2.38
CA LEU A 87 -3.22 -6.34 3.19
C LEU A 87 -4.37 -5.78 2.34
N THR A 88 -4.05 -4.99 1.32
CA THR A 88 -5.02 -4.18 0.58
C THR A 88 -5.63 -4.88 -0.63
N TYR A 89 -4.86 -5.75 -1.30
CA TYR A 89 -5.31 -6.50 -2.47
C TYR A 89 -5.78 -7.91 -2.17
N VAL A 90 -5.30 -8.52 -1.08
CA VAL A 90 -5.61 -9.92 -0.76
C VAL A 90 -6.43 -10.03 0.52
N PHE A 91 -5.82 -9.68 1.66
CA PHE A 91 -6.36 -10.01 2.97
C PHE A 91 -7.71 -9.34 3.25
N VAL A 92 -7.79 -8.01 3.13
CA VAL A 92 -9.03 -7.28 3.40
C VAL A 92 -10.11 -7.59 2.35
N PRO A 93 -9.82 -7.64 1.04
CA PRO A 93 -10.79 -8.07 0.04
C PRO A 93 -11.38 -9.46 0.27
N ALA A 94 -10.56 -10.44 0.68
CA ALA A 94 -11.04 -11.79 1.01
C ALA A 94 -12.05 -11.75 2.17
N ILE A 95 -11.73 -11.02 3.24
CA ILE A 95 -12.66 -10.87 4.38
C ILE A 95 -13.93 -10.12 3.96
N LEU A 96 -13.81 -9.08 3.13
CA LEU A 96 -14.96 -8.35 2.60
C LEU A 96 -15.90 -9.28 1.83
N MET A 97 -15.36 -10.11 0.93
CA MET A 97 -16.17 -11.05 0.14
C MET A 97 -16.93 -12.04 1.01
N TYR A 98 -16.28 -12.56 2.05
CA TYR A 98 -16.90 -13.47 3.01
C TYR A 98 -17.99 -12.78 3.85
N ARG A 99 -17.65 -11.63 4.45
CA ARG A 99 -18.57 -10.89 5.35
C ARG A 99 -19.78 -10.33 4.61
N ALA A 100 -19.61 -9.90 3.36
CA ALA A 100 -20.68 -9.37 2.53
C ALA A 100 -21.52 -10.47 1.83
N GLY A 101 -21.18 -11.76 2.00
CA GLY A 101 -21.93 -12.86 1.40
C GLY A 101 -21.93 -12.83 -0.13
N LEU A 102 -20.82 -12.39 -0.74
CA LEU A 102 -20.74 -12.19 -2.20
C LEU A 102 -20.66 -13.50 -2.99
N LEU A 103 -20.41 -14.62 -2.31
CA LEU A 103 -20.30 -15.94 -2.89
C LEU A 103 -21.35 -16.88 -2.28
N PRO A 104 -21.85 -17.87 -3.03
CA PRO A 104 -22.64 -18.96 -2.46
C PRO A 104 -21.88 -19.68 -1.35
N ASP A 105 -22.57 -20.19 -0.33
CA ASP A 105 -21.96 -20.81 0.86
C ASP A 105 -20.91 -21.88 0.53
N ALA A 106 -21.19 -22.73 -0.46
CA ALA A 106 -20.27 -23.78 -0.92
C ALA A 106 -18.95 -23.24 -1.49
N TRP A 107 -18.94 -21.99 -1.96
CA TRP A 107 -17.80 -21.32 -2.59
C TRP A 107 -17.19 -20.22 -1.72
N ALA A 108 -17.77 -19.89 -0.57
CA ALA A 108 -17.30 -18.80 0.27
C ALA A 108 -15.83 -18.99 0.69
N LEU A 109 -15.49 -20.13 1.31
CA LEU A 109 -14.11 -20.41 1.74
C LEU A 109 -13.14 -20.63 0.57
N PRO A 110 -13.45 -21.45 -0.46
CA PRO A 110 -12.57 -21.58 -1.62
C PRO A 110 -12.32 -20.26 -2.35
N GLY A 111 -13.34 -19.40 -2.45
CA GLY A 111 -13.24 -18.10 -3.11
C GLY A 111 -12.37 -17.11 -2.33
N MET A 112 -12.44 -17.10 -1.00
CA MET A 112 -11.51 -16.31 -0.17
C MET A 112 -10.05 -16.74 -0.35
N ALA A 113 -9.81 -18.06 -0.45
CA ALA A 113 -8.47 -18.62 -0.55
C ALA A 113 -7.82 -18.46 -1.93
N ALA A 114 -8.59 -18.05 -2.94
CA ALA A 114 -8.15 -17.93 -4.32
C ALA A 114 -7.73 -16.50 -4.73
N ILE A 115 -7.84 -15.53 -3.81
CA ILE A 115 -7.39 -14.14 -3.97
C ILE A 115 -5.96 -14.04 -3.44
#